data_AF-A0A1I5E267-F1
#
_entry.id   AF-A0A1I5E267-F1
#
_cell.length_a   1.000
_cell.length_b   1.000
_cell.length_c   1.000
_cell.angle_alpha   90.00
_cell.angle_beta   90.00
_cell.angle_gamma   90.00
#
_symmetry.space_group_name_H-M   'P 1'
#
loop_
_entity.id
_entity.type
_entity.pdbx_description
1 polymer ?
#
loop_
_entity_poly.entity_id
_entity_poly.type
_entity_poly.pdbx_seq_one_letter_code
_entity_poly.pdbx_strand_id
1 'polypeptide(L)'
;MTFAAVMLFIAGVLGIFRGIMGIAEDDVFVNTPNYVFEFDLTGWGWIHLILGAVAVLVSIGLFSAAVWARVVGVGIAGLLLIVSFLSIPYYPVWSITLIALYAFVIWALCGPA
;
A
#
# COMPACT_ATOMS: atom_id res chain seq x y z
N MET A 1 -8.01 11.37 13.86
CA MET A 1 -8.77 10.78 12.72
C MET A 1 -8.38 11.35 11.37
N THR A 2 -8.46 12.67 11.18
CA THR A 2 -8.17 13.35 9.90
C THR A 2 -6.77 13.07 9.36
N PHE A 3 -5.74 13.12 10.22
CA PHE A 3 -4.37 12.78 9.82
C PHE A 3 -4.25 11.36 9.24
N ALA A 4 -4.78 10.36 9.95
CA ALA A 4 -4.75 8.97 9.49
C ALA A 4 -5.50 8.78 8.17
N ALA A 5 -6.66 9.42 8.01
CA ALA A 5 -7.45 9.38 6.78
C ALA A 5 -6.66 9.96 5.60
N VAL A 6 -6.09 11.15 5.75
CA VAL A 6 -5.32 11.82 4.69
C VAL A 6 -4.06 11.03 4.33
N MET A 7 -3.29 10.57 5.32
CA MET A 7 -2.07 9.81 5.08
C MET A 7 -2.37 8.46 4.41
N LEU A 8 -3.40 7.74 4.86
CA LEU A 8 -3.80 6.47 4.24
C LEU A 8 -4.32 6.66 2.82
N PHE A 9 -5.06 7.76 2.56
CA PHE A 9 -5.50 8.12 1.21
C PHE A 9 -4.33 8.35 0.26
N ILE A 10 -3.37 9.20 0.66
CA ILE A 10 -2.18 9.51 -0.15
C ILE A 10 -1.38 8.23 -0.41
N ALA A 11 -1.13 7.43 0.61
CA ALA A 11 -0.42 6.17 0.47
C ALA A 11 -1.16 5.18 -0.46
N GLY A 12 -2.49 5.12 -0.37
CA GLY A 12 -3.32 4.30 -1.25
C GLY A 12 -3.23 4.72 -2.72
N VAL A 13 -3.30 6.03 -3.00
CA VAL A 13 -3.14 6.58 -4.37
C VAL A 13 -1.75 6.27 -4.93
N LEU A 14 -0.69 6.47 -4.14
CA LEU A 14 0.68 6.13 -4.54
C LEU A 14 0.83 4.62 -4.79
N GLY A 15 0.20 3.79 -3.96
CA GLY A 15 0.14 2.34 -4.13
C GLY A 15 -0.53 1.92 -5.43
N ILE A 16 -1.63 2.57 -5.82
CA ILE A 16 -2.30 2.35 -7.11
C ILE A 16 -1.35 2.64 -8.27
N PHE A 17 -0.69 3.80 -8.27
CA PHE A 17 0.26 4.14 -9.34
C PHE A 17 1.41 3.15 -9.41
N ARG A 18 1.96 2.74 -8.26
CA ARG A 18 3.01 1.71 -8.20
C ARG A 18 2.53 0.36 -8.74
N GLY A 19 1.30 -0.01 -8.43
CA GLY A 19 0.68 -1.22 -8.95
C GLY A 19 0.52 -1.18 -10.47
N ILE A 20 0.00 -0.07 -11.01
CA ILE A 20 -0.14 0.14 -12.46
C ILE A 20 1.22 0.07 -13.15
N MET A 21 2.24 0.75 -12.63
CA MET A 21 3.60 0.70 -13.18
C MET A 21 4.15 -0.73 -13.16
N GLY A 22 3.97 -1.47 -12.05
CA GLY A 22 4.44 -2.85 -11.94
C GLY A 22 3.74 -3.82 -12.90
N ILE A 23 2.46 -3.61 -13.21
CA ILE A 23 1.72 -4.41 -14.20
C ILE A 23 2.14 -4.02 -15.63
N ALA A 24 2.30 -2.72 -15.90
CA ALA A 24 2.60 -2.22 -17.23
C ALA A 24 4.03 -2.52 -17.70
N GLU A 25 5.00 -2.67 -16.79
CA GLU A 25 6.39 -2.98 -17.13
C GLU A 25 6.50 -4.36 -17.82
N ASP A 26 5.75 -5.37 -17.39
CA ASP A 26 5.77 -6.72 -17.99
C ASP A 26 5.07 -6.78 -19.37
N ASP A 27 4.08 -5.93 -19.64
CA ASP A 27 3.33 -5.90 -20.91
C ASP A 27 4.13 -5.29 -22.09
N VAL A 28 5.21 -4.55 -21.82
CA VAL A 28 6.03 -3.89 -22.86
C VAL A 28 7.26 -4.75 -23.25
N PHE A 29 7.74 -5.64 -22.37
CA PHE A 29 8.85 -6.55 -22.63
C PHE A 29 8.42 -7.94 -23.14
N VAL A 30 7.42 -7.98 -24.03
CA VAL A 30 7.05 -9.20 -24.76
C VAL A 30 8.14 -9.52 -25.78
N ASN A 31 9.21 -10.22 -25.36
CA ASN A 31 10.05 -11.15 -26.13
C ASN A 31 11.39 -11.42 -25.40
N THR A 32 11.42 -12.26 -24.36
CA THR A 32 12.61 -13.11 -24.09
C THR A 32 12.14 -14.42 -23.44
N PRO A 33 12.42 -15.60 -24.02
CA PRO A 33 11.97 -16.87 -23.46
C PRO A 33 12.91 -17.32 -22.33
N ASN A 34 12.31 -17.73 -21.21
CA ASN A 34 12.92 -18.49 -20.08
C ASN A 34 13.75 -17.71 -19.03
N TYR A 35 13.11 -16.93 -18.15
CA TYR A 35 13.71 -16.63 -16.85
C TYR A 35 12.75 -16.96 -15.69
N VAL A 36 12.98 -18.11 -15.06
CA VAL A 36 12.16 -18.67 -13.95
C VAL A 36 12.42 -17.94 -12.61
N PHE A 37 13.32 -16.97 -12.59
CA PHE A 37 13.73 -16.19 -11.41
C PHE A 37 13.42 -14.69 -11.50
N GLU A 38 12.67 -14.25 -12.52
CA GLU A 38 12.09 -12.91 -12.53
C GLU A 38 10.96 -12.94 -11.51
N PHE A 39 11.17 -12.29 -10.36
CA PHE A 39 10.14 -12.01 -9.38
C PHE A 39 8.90 -11.51 -10.12
N ASP A 40 7.77 -12.21 -10.06
CA ASP A 40 6.51 -11.87 -10.74
C ASP A 40 6.13 -10.39 -10.49
N LEU A 41 6.61 -9.51 -11.37
CA LEU A 41 6.45 -8.05 -11.26
C LEU A 41 4.98 -7.71 -11.47
N THR A 42 4.33 -8.41 -12.40
CA THR A 42 2.88 -8.42 -12.58
C THR A 42 2.15 -8.75 -11.26
N GLY A 43 2.51 -9.85 -10.59
CA GLY A 43 1.91 -10.25 -9.31
C GLY A 43 2.09 -9.21 -8.21
N TRP A 44 3.29 -8.65 -8.07
CA TRP A 44 3.56 -7.55 -7.14
C TRP A 44 2.81 -6.27 -7.49
N GLY A 45 2.64 -5.97 -8.78
CA GLY A 45 1.86 -4.85 -9.27
C GLY A 45 0.39 -4.96 -8.86
N TRP A 46 -0.23 -6.13 -9.03
CA TRP A 46 -1.60 -6.39 -8.57
C TRP A 46 -1.78 -6.26 -7.07
N ILE A 47 -0.83 -6.74 -6.27
CA ILE A 47 -0.86 -6.58 -4.80
C ILE A 47 -0.93 -5.10 -4.42
N HIS A 48 -0.05 -4.27 -4.99
CA HIS A 48 -0.04 -2.84 -4.70
C HIS A 48 -1.30 -2.12 -5.19
N LEU A 49 -1.80 -2.50 -6.36
CA LEU A 49 -3.02 -1.93 -6.94
C LEU A 49 -4.24 -2.17 -6.06
N ILE A 50 -4.48 -3.44 -5.69
CA ILE A 50 -5.65 -3.83 -4.89
C ILE A 50 -5.57 -3.21 -3.49
N LEU A 51 -4.42 -3.33 -2.82
CA LEU A 51 -4.26 -2.77 -1.47
C LEU A 51 -4.34 -1.24 -1.47
N GLY A 52 -3.81 -0.58 -2.50
CA GLY A 52 -3.93 0.86 -2.67
C GLY A 52 -5.38 1.30 -2.85
N ALA A 53 -6.15 0.60 -3.69
CA ALA A 53 -7.58 0.88 -3.88
C ALA A 53 -8.40 0.68 -2.60
N VAL A 54 -8.16 -0.41 -1.87
CA VAL A 54 -8.82 -0.66 -0.58
C VAL A 54 -8.45 0.42 0.44
N ALA A 55 -7.18 0.84 0.50
CA ALA A 55 -6.74 1.92 1.39
C ALA A 55 -7.45 3.24 1.10
N VAL A 56 -7.63 3.59 -0.18
CA VAL A 56 -8.41 4.77 -0.59
C VAL A 56 -9.86 4.65 -0.11
N LEU A 57 -10.53 3.51 -0.34
CA LEU A 57 -11.91 3.31 0.11
C LEU A 57 -12.06 3.42 1.63
N VAL A 58 -11.14 2.81 2.38
CA VAL A 58 -11.15 2.84 3.86
C VAL A 58 -10.88 4.25 4.37
N SER A 59 -9.98 5.01 3.73
CA SER A 59 -9.69 6.39 4.10
C SER A 59 -10.92 7.31 4.02
N ILE A 60 -11.80 7.08 3.04
CA ILE A 60 -13.06 7.82 2.92
C ILE A 60 -13.96 7.53 4.14
N GLY A 61 -14.07 6.26 4.54
CA GLY A 61 -14.81 5.86 5.74
C GLY A 61 -14.23 6.41 7.05
N LEU A 62 -12.92 6.70 7.11
CA LEU A 62 -12.30 7.29 8.30
C LEU A 62 -12.76 8.73 8.57
N PHE A 63 -13.20 9.47 7.56
CA PHE A 63 -13.76 10.82 7.75
C PHE A 63 -15.11 10.81 8.47
N SER A 64 -15.87 9.71 8.42
CA SER A 64 -17.15 9.59 9.12
C SER A 64 -17.01 9.14 10.59
N ALA A 65 -15.78 9.06 11.11
CA ALA A 65 -15.46 8.62 12.48
C ALA A 65 -16.08 7.26 12.87
N ALA A 66 -16.36 6.39 11.90
CA ALA A 66 -17.01 5.12 12.16
C ALA A 66 -16.03 4.12 12.81
N VAL A 67 -16.51 3.36 13.80
CA VAL A 67 -15.68 2.38 14.52
C VAL A 67 -15.17 1.28 13.59
N TRP A 68 -16.00 0.81 12.64
CA TRP A 68 -15.57 -0.18 11.66
C TRP A 68 -14.42 0.33 10.79
N ALA A 69 -14.44 1.62 10.40
CA ALA A 69 -13.40 2.22 9.58
C ALA A 69 -12.07 2.30 10.32
N ARG A 70 -12.08 2.50 11.65
CA ARG A 70 -10.86 2.39 12.47
C ARG A 70 -10.26 0.99 12.43
N VAL A 71 -11.07 -0.04 12.69
CA VAL A 71 -10.59 -1.43 12.76
C VAL A 71 -10.02 -1.86 11.41
N VAL A 72 -10.77 -1.60 10.33
CA VAL A 72 -10.33 -1.93 8.98
C VAL A 72 -9.11 -1.09 8.58
N GLY A 73 -9.07 0.20 8.95
CA GLY A 73 -7.94 1.09 8.70
C GLY A 73 -6.64 0.61 9.33
N VAL A 74 -6.68 0.14 10.59
CA VAL A 74 -5.52 -0.46 11.26
C VAL A 74 -5.08 -1.73 10.55
N GLY A 75 -6.02 -2.61 10.18
CA GLY A 75 -5.72 -3.85 9.46
C GLY A 75 -5.04 -3.60 8.10
N ILE A 76 -5.57 -2.66 7.31
CA ILE A 76 -5.02 -2.31 6.01
C ILE A 76 -3.66 -1.61 6.13
N ALA A 77 -3.50 -0.67 7.07
CA ALA A 77 -2.20 -0.06 7.32
C ALA A 77 -1.16 -1.09 7.76
N GLY A 78 -1.55 -2.08 8.58
CA GLY A 78 -0.68 -3.18 8.98
C GLY A 78 -0.25 -4.06 7.80
N LEU A 79 -1.19 -4.40 6.91
CA LEU A 79 -0.89 -5.20 5.72
C LEU A 79 0.04 -4.45 4.77
N LEU A 80 -0.22 -3.17 4.52
CA LEU A 80 0.64 -2.31 3.70
C LEU A 80 2.05 -2.14 4.28
N LEU A 81 2.17 -2.11 5.61
CA LEU A 81 3.46 -2.10 6.30
C LEU A 81 4.24 -3.38 6.02
N ILE A 82 3.61 -4.55 6.11
CA ILE A 82 4.24 -5.85 5.79
C ILE A 82 4.69 -5.88 4.32
N VAL A 83 3.83 -5.47 3.40
CA VAL A 83 4.14 -5.38 1.96
C VAL A 83 5.35 -4.45 1.71
N SER A 84 5.42 -3.34 2.44
CA SER A 84 6.55 -2.41 2.37
C SER A 84 7.84 -3.03 2.93
N PHE A 85 7.75 -3.78 4.02
CA PHE A 85 8.88 -4.52 4.58
C PHE A 85 9.42 -5.57 3.61
N LEU A 86 8.54 -6.34 2.97
CA LEU A 86 8.94 -7.33 1.95
C LEU A 86 9.59 -6.67 0.72
N SER A 87 9.30 -5.39 0.46
CA SER A 87 9.90 -4.62 -0.63
C SER A 87 11.29 -4.04 -0.31
N ILE A 88 11.80 -4.16 0.93
CA ILE A 88 13.08 -3.58 1.37
C ILE A 88 14.27 -4.00 0.48
N PRO A 89 14.43 -5.29 0.08
CA PRO A 89 15.57 -5.71 -0.74
C PRO A 89 15.65 -4.99 -2.10
N TYR A 90 14.51 -4.54 -2.62
CA TYR A 90 14.39 -3.91 -3.94
C TYR A 90 14.38 -2.38 -3.86
N TYR A 91 13.65 -1.82 -2.89
CA TYR A 91 13.41 -0.37 -2.78
C TYR A 91 13.52 0.10 -1.32
N PRO A 92 14.72 0.04 -0.71
CA PRO A 92 14.89 0.18 0.74
C PRO A 92 14.43 1.54 1.28
N VAL A 93 14.79 2.64 0.62
CA VAL A 93 14.43 3.99 1.07
C VAL A 93 12.92 4.21 1.00
N TRP A 94 12.28 3.77 -0.08
CA TRP A 94 10.83 3.86 -0.27
C TRP A 94 10.09 2.99 0.76
N SER A 95 10.53 1.75 0.94
CA SER A 95 9.98 0.84 1.94
C SER A 95 10.03 1.40 3.35
N ILE A 96 11.18 1.93 3.79
CA ILE A 96 11.32 2.52 5.13
C ILE A 96 10.40 3.73 5.30
N THR A 97 10.28 4.57 4.27
CA THR A 97 9.39 5.74 4.27
C THR A 97 7.93 5.31 4.46
N LEU A 98 7.48 4.30 3.71
CA LEU A 98 6.12 3.79 3.83
C LEU A 98 5.88 3.08 5.16
N ILE A 99 6.82 2.29 5.66
CA ILE A 99 6.73 1.65 6.99
C ILE A 99 6.52 2.71 8.08
N ALA A 100 7.31 3.78 8.06
CA ALA A 100 7.16 4.88 9.01
C ALA A 100 5.78 5.55 8.89
N LEU A 101 5.33 5.85 7.66
CA LEU A 101 4.01 6.42 7.41
C LEU A 101 2.90 5.53 7.96
N TYR A 102 2.91 4.23 7.67
CA TYR A 102 1.88 3.30 8.14
C TYR A 102 1.91 3.12 9.66
N ALA A 103 3.10 3.13 10.28
CA ALA A 103 3.20 3.15 11.74
C ALA A 103 2.53 4.39 12.34
N PHE A 104 2.72 5.58 11.75
CA PHE A 104 2.02 6.80 12.18
C PHE A 104 0.51 6.74 11.93
N VAL A 105 0.06 6.13 10.83
CA VAL A 105 -1.38 5.91 10.58
C VAL A 105 -1.97 5.02 11.67
N ILE A 106 -1.34 3.88 11.98
CA ILE A 106 -1.80 2.98 13.04
C ILE A 106 -1.82 3.69 14.40
N TRP A 107 -0.75 4.41 14.72
CA TRP A 107 -0.69 5.20 15.95
C TRP A 107 -1.83 6.23 16.04
N ALA A 108 -2.08 6.98 14.97
CA ALA A 108 -3.16 7.98 14.94
C ALA A 108 -4.57 7.34 14.96
N LEU A 109 -4.72 6.10 14.53
CA LEU A 109 -5.98 5.35 14.63
C LEU A 109 -6.19 4.76 16.01
N CYS A 110 -5.14 4.29 16.68
CA CYS A 110 -5.19 3.70 18.02
C CYS A 110 -5.11 4.73 19.16
N GLY A 111 -4.61 5.93 18.88
CA GLY A 111 -4.45 7.01 19.86
C GLY A 111 -5.78 7.56 20.39
N PRO A 112 -5.72 8.30 21.51
CA PRO A 112 -6.88 9.02 22.04
C PRO A 112 -7.41 9.97 20.97
N ALA A 113 -8.73 9.91 20.74
CA ALA A 113 -9.42 10.71 19.72
C ALA A 113 -9.57 12.17 20.15
#